data_AF-A0A1V2LVV6-F1
#
_entry.id   AF-A0A1V2LVV6-F1
#
_cell.length_a   1.000
_cell.length_b   1.000
_cell.length_c   1.000
_cell.angle_alpha   90.00
_cell.angle_beta   90.00
_cell.angle_gamma   90.00
#
_symmetry.space_group_name_H-M   'P 1'
#
loop_
_entity.id
_entity.type
_entity.pdbx_description
1 polymer ?
#
loop_
_entity_poly.entity_id
_entity_poly.type
_entity_poly.pdbx_seq_one_letter_code
_entity_poly.pdbx_strand_id
1 'polypeptide(L)'
;MKFLYKLEKKFGKFAIPNLIVYLLFGQGIAFILSMWNPYVVYDFVFNWQAILQGEVWRLITFIFIPQATSPIWFFLVLIIYYSIGTNLEKTLGTFHFNFYYFISLFMSMIICAIFNISWPIASYVNQTLFLALATLMPDTTFYLYFFIPVKAKYLIVFYFVLLGMEVLSGGITILLLILASSTGYIIYFAIPALKGQRMRIKARPAQKNYNQQHQQKQQRSGEVIKVAFHKCNVCGKTELDDPEMEFRYCSKCGKEFCEEHLKNHEH
;
A
#
# COMPACT_ATOMS: atom_id res chain seq x y z
N MET A 1 15.04 -13.85 -0.10
CA MET A 1 15.12 -12.47 -0.62
C MET A 1 15.90 -12.31 -1.93
N LYS A 2 17.12 -12.84 -2.10
CA LYS A 2 17.91 -12.66 -3.36
C LYS A 2 17.19 -13.14 -4.64
N PHE A 3 16.41 -14.22 -4.55
CA PHE A 3 15.61 -14.74 -5.67
C PHE A 3 14.49 -13.79 -6.10
N LEU A 4 13.70 -13.29 -5.14
CA LEU A 4 12.63 -12.31 -5.40
C LEU A 4 13.15 -11.02 -6.01
N TYR A 5 14.33 -10.54 -5.60
CA TYR A 5 14.95 -9.35 -6.19
C TYR A 5 15.36 -9.56 -7.67
N LYS A 6 15.88 -10.74 -8.02
CA LYS A 6 16.18 -11.10 -9.41
C LYS A 6 14.90 -11.17 -10.25
N LEU A 7 13.83 -11.75 -9.69
CA LEU A 7 12.52 -11.79 -10.35
C LEU A 7 11.93 -10.39 -10.53
N GLU A 8 11.99 -9.53 -9.51
CA GLU A 8 11.53 -8.13 -9.60
C GLU A 8 12.28 -7.38 -10.71
N LYS A 9 13.60 -7.56 -10.82
CA LYS A 9 14.39 -6.90 -11.87
C LYS A 9 14.02 -7.36 -13.29
N LYS A 10 13.64 -8.64 -13.46
CA LYS A 10 13.31 -9.22 -14.77
C LYS A 10 11.84 -9.01 -15.15
N PHE A 11 10.93 -9.20 -14.20
CA PHE A 11 9.48 -9.23 -14.42
C PHE A 11 8.72 -8.03 -13.83
N GLY A 12 9.40 -7.11 -13.15
CA GLY A 12 8.76 -5.94 -12.53
C GLY A 12 8.00 -5.05 -13.53
N LYS A 13 8.39 -5.05 -14.81
CA LYS A 13 7.68 -4.34 -15.89
C LYS A 13 6.31 -4.93 -16.23
N PHE A 14 6.08 -6.21 -15.93
CA PHE A 14 4.81 -6.91 -16.19
C PHE A 14 3.87 -6.87 -14.98
N ALA A 15 4.27 -6.24 -13.88
CA ALA A 15 3.42 -6.15 -12.70
C ALA A 15 2.24 -5.22 -12.99
N ILE A 16 1.02 -5.70 -12.77
CA ILE A 16 -0.20 -4.94 -13.02
C ILE A 16 -0.42 -3.99 -11.85
N PRO A 17 -0.37 -2.65 -12.06
CA PRO A 17 -0.64 -1.69 -11.00
C PRO A 17 -2.13 -1.70 -10.65
N ASN A 18 -2.46 -1.57 -9.37
CA ASN A 18 -3.84 -1.58 -8.88
C ASN A 18 -4.58 -2.88 -9.21
N LEU A 19 -3.90 -4.03 -9.08
CA LEU A 19 -4.45 -5.34 -9.42
C LEU A 19 -5.81 -5.58 -8.75
N ILE A 20 -5.96 -5.18 -7.48
CA ILE A 20 -7.21 -5.37 -6.74
C ILE A 20 -8.41 -4.68 -7.40
N VAL A 21 -8.21 -3.53 -8.06
CA VAL A 21 -9.30 -2.79 -8.71
C VAL A 21 -9.88 -3.58 -9.87
N TYR A 22 -9.01 -4.18 -10.71
CA TYR A 22 -9.45 -5.02 -11.82
C TYR A 22 -10.18 -6.27 -11.33
N LEU A 23 -9.70 -6.88 -10.25
CA LEU A 23 -10.35 -8.04 -9.64
C LEU A 23 -11.74 -7.71 -9.11
N LEU A 24 -11.88 -6.59 -8.39
CA LEU A 24 -13.16 -6.14 -7.83
C LEU A 24 -14.13 -5.69 -8.91
N PHE A 25 -13.63 -5.07 -10.00
CA PHE A 25 -14.46 -4.73 -11.15
C PHE A 25 -15.04 -5.98 -11.82
N GLY A 26 -14.21 -7.01 -12.02
CA GLY A 26 -14.67 -8.31 -12.53
C GLY A 26 -15.69 -8.98 -11.61
N GLN A 27 -15.47 -8.93 -10.28
CA GLN A 27 -16.45 -9.41 -9.30
C GLN A 27 -17.77 -8.62 -9.37
N GLY A 28 -17.72 -7.31 -9.63
CA GLY A 28 -18.91 -6.49 -9.84
C GLY A 28 -19.73 -6.95 -11.05
N ILE A 29 -19.07 -7.22 -12.17
CA ILE A 29 -19.73 -7.77 -13.37
C ILE A 29 -20.32 -9.15 -13.07
N ALA A 30 -19.54 -10.05 -12.46
CA ALA A 30 -20.01 -11.39 -12.09
C ALA A 30 -21.21 -11.34 -11.14
N PHE A 31 -21.21 -10.41 -10.19
CA PHE A 31 -22.32 -10.19 -9.28
C PHE A 31 -23.60 -9.77 -10.03
N ILE A 32 -23.51 -8.79 -10.93
CA ILE A 32 -24.66 -8.36 -11.75
C ILE A 32 -25.19 -9.52 -12.59
N LEU A 33 -24.31 -10.29 -13.24
CA LEU A 33 -24.70 -11.48 -14.00
C LEU A 33 -25.41 -12.51 -13.11
N SER A 34 -24.90 -12.72 -11.89
CA SER A 34 -25.51 -13.65 -10.92
C SER A 34 -26.90 -13.20 -10.45
N MET A 35 -27.22 -11.91 -10.51
CA MET A 35 -28.57 -11.40 -10.21
C MET A 35 -29.59 -11.76 -11.28
N TRP A 36 -29.16 -11.88 -12.55
CA TRP A 36 -30.03 -12.34 -13.63
C TRP A 36 -30.12 -13.86 -13.68
N ASN A 37 -28.99 -14.54 -13.49
CA ASN A 37 -28.92 -15.99 -13.50
C ASN A 37 -27.95 -16.48 -12.41
N PRO A 38 -28.46 -17.04 -11.30
CA PRO A 38 -27.64 -17.59 -10.23
C PRO A 38 -26.71 -18.72 -10.70
N TYR A 39 -27.06 -19.41 -11.80
CA TYR A 39 -26.28 -20.53 -12.31
C TYR A 39 -24.90 -20.13 -12.85
N VAL A 40 -24.73 -18.86 -13.25
CA VAL A 40 -23.46 -18.32 -13.75
C VAL A 40 -22.32 -18.51 -12.75
N VAL A 41 -22.61 -18.46 -11.45
CA VAL A 41 -21.60 -18.67 -10.40
C VAL A 41 -21.04 -20.09 -10.46
N TYR A 42 -21.89 -21.10 -10.70
CA TYR A 42 -21.44 -22.50 -10.83
C TYR A 42 -20.58 -22.71 -12.05
N ASP A 43 -20.84 -21.99 -13.14
CA ASP A 43 -20.02 -22.04 -14.37
C ASP A 43 -18.64 -21.42 -14.18
N PHE A 44 -18.49 -20.54 -13.18
CA PHE A 44 -17.23 -19.89 -12.87
C PHE A 44 -16.37 -20.69 -11.89
N VAL A 45 -16.95 -21.62 -11.12
CA VAL A 45 -16.16 -22.41 -10.15
C VAL A 45 -15.10 -23.23 -10.88
N PHE A 46 -13.90 -23.27 -10.32
CA PHE A 46 -12.82 -24.10 -10.84
C PHE A 46 -13.21 -25.58 -10.75
N ASN A 47 -13.26 -26.27 -11.89
CA ASN A 47 -13.49 -27.71 -11.96
C ASN A 47 -12.56 -28.32 -13.00
N TRP A 48 -11.63 -29.17 -12.56
CA TRP A 48 -10.61 -29.76 -13.41
C TRP A 48 -11.18 -30.67 -14.50
N GLN A 49 -12.17 -31.49 -14.17
CA GLN A 49 -12.82 -32.38 -15.12
C GLN A 49 -13.54 -31.61 -16.23
N ALA A 50 -14.23 -30.52 -15.88
CA ALA A 50 -14.91 -29.68 -16.86
C ALA A 50 -13.92 -28.91 -17.76
N ILE A 51 -12.77 -28.49 -17.21
CA ILE A 51 -11.69 -27.87 -18.00
C ILE A 51 -11.16 -28.84 -19.06
N LEU A 52 -10.97 -30.12 -18.71
CA LEU A 52 -10.57 -31.16 -19.67
C LEU A 52 -11.62 -31.42 -20.75
N GLN A 53 -12.89 -31.13 -20.47
CA GLN A 53 -14.01 -31.25 -21.42
C GLN A 53 -14.19 -30.01 -22.32
N GLY A 54 -13.36 -28.98 -22.15
CA GLY A 54 -13.35 -27.78 -23.01
C GLY A 54 -13.74 -26.48 -22.31
N GLU A 55 -14.12 -26.49 -21.03
CA GLU A 55 -14.52 -25.30 -20.27
C GLU A 55 -13.32 -24.50 -19.75
N VAL A 56 -12.44 -24.07 -20.68
CA VAL A 56 -11.15 -23.42 -20.37
C VAL A 56 -11.29 -22.08 -19.62
N TRP A 57 -12.46 -21.43 -19.70
CA TRP A 57 -12.73 -20.18 -18.97
C TRP A 57 -12.69 -20.37 -17.45
N ARG A 58 -12.92 -21.58 -16.93
CA ARG A 58 -12.82 -21.92 -15.49
C ARG A 58 -11.41 -21.77 -14.91
N LEU A 59 -10.38 -21.59 -15.75
CA LEU A 59 -9.02 -21.27 -15.29
C LEU A 59 -8.85 -19.82 -14.82
N ILE A 60 -9.80 -18.94 -15.14
CA ILE A 60 -9.71 -17.50 -14.84
C ILE A 60 -10.97 -17.00 -14.13
N THR A 61 -12.15 -17.46 -14.55
CA THR A 61 -13.45 -16.96 -14.07
C THR A 61 -13.67 -17.15 -12.57
N PHE A 62 -13.10 -18.19 -11.96
CA PHE A 62 -13.24 -18.45 -10.53
C PHE A 62 -12.74 -17.31 -9.63
N ILE A 63 -11.81 -16.49 -10.14
CA ILE A 63 -11.25 -15.34 -9.43
C ILE A 63 -12.31 -14.24 -9.21
N PHE A 64 -13.30 -14.18 -10.10
CA PHE A 64 -14.34 -13.16 -10.11
C PHE A 64 -15.61 -13.59 -9.38
N ILE A 65 -15.62 -14.75 -8.72
CA ILE A 65 -16.79 -15.18 -7.94
C ILE A 65 -17.04 -14.17 -6.81
N PRO A 66 -18.26 -13.62 -6.69
CA PRO A 66 -18.58 -12.67 -5.63
C PRO A 66 -18.60 -13.38 -4.27
N GLN A 67 -18.04 -12.73 -3.25
CA GLN A 67 -17.97 -13.28 -1.89
C GLN A 67 -19.22 -13.02 -1.05
N ALA A 68 -20.21 -12.33 -1.61
CA ALA A 68 -21.47 -12.01 -0.97
C ALA A 68 -22.58 -12.11 -1.99
N THR A 69 -23.72 -12.66 -1.58
CA THR A 69 -24.93 -12.79 -2.41
C THR A 69 -25.88 -11.63 -2.21
N SER A 70 -25.90 -11.00 -1.02
CA SER A 70 -26.76 -9.85 -0.76
C SER A 70 -26.13 -8.55 -1.30
N PRO A 71 -26.89 -7.69 -2.01
CA PRO A 71 -26.34 -6.47 -2.63
C PRO A 71 -25.67 -5.51 -1.64
N ILE A 72 -26.30 -5.31 -0.48
CA ILE A 72 -25.78 -4.42 0.58
C ILE A 72 -24.45 -4.95 1.12
N TRP A 73 -24.39 -6.26 1.40
CA TRP A 73 -23.17 -6.87 1.92
C TRP A 73 -22.07 -6.91 0.86
N PHE A 74 -22.43 -7.18 -0.39
CA PHE A 74 -21.49 -7.15 -1.51
C PHE A 74 -20.81 -5.79 -1.64
N PHE A 75 -21.57 -4.69 -1.59
CA PHE A 75 -21.00 -3.35 -1.67
C PHE A 75 -20.06 -3.05 -0.49
N LEU A 76 -20.45 -3.43 0.72
CA LEU A 76 -19.60 -3.29 1.91
C LEU A 76 -18.31 -4.08 1.77
N VAL A 77 -18.41 -5.34 1.34
CA VAL A 77 -17.27 -6.25 1.14
C VAL A 77 -16.33 -5.71 0.05
N LEU A 78 -16.85 -5.16 -1.05
CA LEU A 78 -16.05 -4.51 -2.09
C LEU A 78 -15.20 -3.36 -1.53
N ILE A 79 -15.80 -2.49 -0.71
CA ILE A 79 -15.08 -1.35 -0.09
C ILE A 79 -13.97 -1.86 0.83
N ILE A 80 -14.27 -2.87 1.65
CA ILE A 80 -13.29 -3.47 2.56
C ILE A 80 -12.12 -4.07 1.76
N TYR A 81 -12.40 -4.91 0.75
CA TYR A 81 -11.34 -5.52 -0.05
C TYR A 81 -10.54 -4.51 -0.87
N TYR A 82 -11.18 -3.46 -1.39
CA TYR A 82 -10.47 -2.37 -2.07
C TYR A 82 -9.46 -1.71 -1.12
N SER A 83 -9.89 -1.38 0.09
CA SER A 83 -9.01 -0.80 1.12
C SER A 83 -7.86 -1.74 1.46
N ILE A 84 -8.15 -3.02 1.70
CA ILE A 84 -7.14 -4.04 2.04
C ILE A 84 -6.11 -4.16 0.91
N GLY A 85 -6.57 -4.43 -0.32
CA GLY A 85 -5.67 -4.67 -1.45
C GLY A 85 -4.84 -3.44 -1.79
N THR A 86 -5.42 -2.24 -1.75
CA THR A 86 -4.69 -1.01 -2.04
C THR A 86 -3.62 -0.72 -0.97
N ASN A 87 -3.94 -0.92 0.31
CA ASN A 87 -2.96 -0.73 1.38
C ASN A 87 -1.85 -1.79 1.32
N LEU A 88 -2.19 -3.03 0.98
CA LEU A 88 -1.23 -4.11 0.85
C LEU A 88 -0.28 -3.90 -0.34
N GLU A 89 -0.83 -3.50 -1.49
CA GLU A 89 -0.03 -3.19 -2.69
C GLU A 89 0.90 -2.00 -2.47
N LYS A 90 0.44 -0.95 -1.77
CA LYS A 90 1.28 0.21 -1.40
C LYS A 90 2.43 -0.17 -0.46
N THR A 91 2.21 -1.14 0.44
CA THR A 91 3.18 -1.53 1.46
C THR A 91 4.21 -2.54 0.92
N LEU A 92 3.76 -3.52 0.14
CA LEU A 92 4.61 -4.55 -0.46
C LEU A 92 5.27 -4.07 -1.77
N GLY A 93 4.63 -3.17 -2.50
CA GLY A 93 4.97 -2.79 -3.86
C GLY A 93 4.24 -3.66 -4.89
N THR A 94 3.94 -3.07 -6.06
CA THR A 94 3.11 -3.68 -7.11
C THR A 94 3.59 -5.07 -7.54
N PHE A 95 4.89 -5.26 -7.81
CA PHE A 95 5.41 -6.58 -8.20
C PHE A 95 5.22 -7.65 -7.11
N HIS A 96 5.49 -7.31 -5.86
CA HIS A 96 5.38 -8.26 -4.75
C HIS A 96 3.94 -8.65 -4.47
N PHE A 97 3.00 -7.69 -4.55
CA PHE A 97 1.57 -7.96 -4.43
C PHE A 97 1.06 -8.86 -5.56
N ASN A 98 1.43 -8.58 -6.81
CA ASN A 98 1.09 -9.46 -7.94
C ASN A 98 1.63 -10.87 -7.74
N PHE A 99 2.92 -11.00 -7.40
CA PHE A 99 3.53 -12.31 -7.17
C PHE A 99 2.86 -13.05 -6.01
N TYR A 100 2.58 -12.36 -4.90
CA TYR A 100 1.85 -12.90 -3.76
C TYR A 100 0.50 -13.49 -4.18
N TYR A 101 -0.27 -12.75 -4.98
CA TYR A 101 -1.61 -13.15 -5.38
C TYR A 101 -1.57 -14.33 -6.37
N PHE A 102 -0.76 -14.22 -7.42
CA PHE A 102 -0.68 -15.25 -8.46
C PHE A 102 -0.05 -16.56 -7.97
N ILE A 103 0.97 -16.53 -7.12
CA ILE A 103 1.56 -17.77 -6.59
C ILE A 103 0.56 -18.55 -5.73
N SER A 104 -0.26 -17.83 -4.96
CA SER A 104 -1.29 -18.40 -4.10
C SER A 104 -2.40 -19.05 -4.94
N LEU A 105 -2.84 -18.39 -6.01
CA LEU A 105 -3.79 -18.96 -6.97
C LEU A 105 -3.21 -20.20 -7.66
N PHE A 106 -1.99 -20.11 -8.16
CA PHE A 106 -1.34 -21.18 -8.90
C PHE A 106 -1.19 -22.45 -8.08
N MET A 107 -0.70 -22.33 -6.84
CA MET A 107 -0.59 -23.48 -5.94
C MET A 107 -1.95 -24.07 -5.60
N SER A 108 -2.97 -23.24 -5.37
CA SER A 108 -4.32 -23.71 -5.07
C SER A 108 -4.94 -24.47 -6.24
N MET A 109 -4.75 -23.98 -7.48
CA MET A 109 -5.19 -24.67 -8.69
C MET A 109 -4.53 -26.04 -8.84
N ILE A 110 -3.25 -26.17 -8.52
CA ILE A 110 -2.54 -27.47 -8.57
C ILE A 110 -3.17 -28.45 -7.58
N ILE A 111 -3.44 -28.04 -6.34
CA ILE A 111 -4.08 -28.92 -5.35
C ILE A 111 -5.48 -29.31 -5.80
N CYS A 112 -6.30 -28.35 -6.27
CA CYS A 112 -7.64 -28.65 -6.77
C CYS A 112 -7.62 -29.61 -7.99
N ALA A 113 -6.63 -29.50 -8.88
CA ALA A 113 -6.47 -30.39 -10.03
C ALA A 113 -6.03 -31.80 -9.61
N ILE A 114 -5.09 -31.94 -8.67
CA ILE A 114 -4.58 -33.24 -8.19
C ILE A 114 -5.68 -34.04 -7.49
N PHE A 115 -6.44 -33.39 -6.62
CA PHE A 115 -7.50 -34.05 -5.84
C PHE A 115 -8.86 -34.03 -6.55
N ASN A 116 -8.94 -33.45 -7.75
CA ASN A 116 -10.14 -33.28 -8.56
C ASN A 116 -11.32 -32.69 -7.78
N ILE A 117 -11.08 -31.59 -7.07
CA ILE A 117 -12.10 -30.95 -6.22
C ILE A 117 -12.46 -29.57 -6.73
N SER A 118 -13.76 -29.32 -6.77
CA SER A 118 -14.36 -28.03 -7.05
C SER A 118 -14.52 -27.25 -5.74
N TRP A 119 -13.68 -26.24 -5.52
CA TRP A 119 -13.77 -25.36 -4.35
C TRP A 119 -13.62 -23.88 -4.75
N PRO A 120 -14.18 -22.94 -3.96
CA PRO A 120 -13.97 -21.51 -4.15
C PRO A 120 -12.54 -21.09 -3.77
N ILE A 121 -11.58 -21.32 -4.66
CA ILE A 121 -10.15 -21.00 -4.45
C ILE A 121 -9.96 -19.52 -4.09
N ALA A 122 -10.70 -18.63 -4.76
CA ALA A 122 -10.58 -17.19 -4.59
C ALA A 122 -10.86 -16.75 -3.14
N SER A 123 -11.80 -17.41 -2.45
CA SER A 123 -12.15 -17.09 -1.06
C SER A 123 -10.96 -17.27 -0.13
N TYR A 124 -10.25 -18.40 -0.21
CA TYR A 124 -9.08 -18.66 0.63
C TYR A 124 -7.93 -17.70 0.34
N VAL A 125 -7.66 -17.41 -0.94
CA VAL A 125 -6.63 -16.42 -1.31
C VAL A 125 -6.99 -15.04 -0.76
N ASN A 126 -8.25 -14.63 -0.87
CA ASN A 126 -8.72 -13.34 -0.34
C ASN A 126 -8.67 -13.26 1.19
N GLN A 127 -8.93 -14.37 1.88
CA GLN A 127 -8.72 -14.44 3.32
C GLN A 127 -7.24 -14.28 3.71
N THR A 128 -6.30 -14.83 2.91
CA THR A 128 -4.86 -14.63 3.17
C THR A 128 -4.44 -13.17 2.99
N LEU A 129 -5.08 -12.41 2.08
CA LEU A 129 -4.86 -10.97 1.95
C LEU A 129 -5.27 -10.22 3.22
N PHE A 130 -6.39 -10.63 3.82
CA PHE A 130 -6.85 -10.10 5.09
C PHE A 130 -5.82 -10.38 6.19
N LEU A 131 -5.34 -11.62 6.28
CA LEU A 131 -4.30 -12.03 7.22
C LEU A 131 -2.99 -11.24 7.01
N ALA A 132 -2.55 -11.07 5.77
CA ALA A 132 -1.36 -10.29 5.42
C ALA A 132 -1.46 -8.84 5.90
N LEU A 133 -2.63 -8.20 5.72
CA LEU A 133 -2.86 -6.86 6.23
C LEU A 133 -2.83 -6.82 7.75
N ALA A 134 -3.50 -7.76 8.42
CA ALA A 134 -3.53 -7.82 9.88
C ALA A 134 -2.13 -8.00 10.48
N THR A 135 -1.25 -8.75 9.80
CA THR A 135 0.16 -8.91 10.21
C THR A 135 0.99 -7.64 9.99
N LEU A 136 0.73 -6.86 8.94
CA LEU A 136 1.44 -5.61 8.66
C LEU A 136 0.98 -4.45 9.54
N MET A 137 -0.32 -4.39 9.82
CA MET A 137 -0.96 -3.27 10.48
C MET A 137 -1.80 -3.74 11.68
N PRO A 138 -1.19 -4.37 12.70
CA PRO A 138 -1.91 -5.02 13.80
C PRO A 138 -2.75 -4.05 14.65
N ASP A 139 -2.37 -2.77 14.68
CA ASP A 139 -3.04 -1.72 15.45
C ASP A 139 -4.19 -1.04 14.68
N THR A 140 -4.42 -1.39 13.41
CA THR A 140 -5.58 -0.87 12.68
C THR A 140 -6.88 -1.39 13.28
N THR A 141 -7.86 -0.50 13.42
CA THR A 141 -9.18 -0.82 13.94
C THR A 141 -10.18 -0.98 12.80
N PHE A 142 -10.85 -2.12 12.76
CA PHE A 142 -11.97 -2.40 11.87
C PHE A 142 -13.26 -2.35 12.67
N TYR A 143 -14.29 -1.68 12.15
CA TYR A 143 -15.60 -1.64 12.78
C TYR A 143 -16.45 -2.80 12.27
N LEU A 144 -16.56 -3.86 13.07
CA LEU A 144 -17.48 -4.97 12.81
C LEU A 144 -18.91 -4.50 12.97
N TYR A 145 -19.74 -4.73 11.95
CA TYR A 145 -21.13 -4.29 11.88
C TYR A 145 -21.33 -2.80 12.21
N PHE A 146 -20.34 -1.94 11.93
CA PHE A 146 -20.35 -0.51 12.26
C PHE A 146 -20.36 -0.16 13.76
N PHE A 147 -20.46 -1.12 14.67
CA PHE A 147 -20.56 -0.87 16.12
C PHE A 147 -19.33 -1.29 16.92
N ILE A 148 -18.69 -2.40 16.55
CA ILE A 148 -17.65 -3.01 17.39
C ILE A 148 -16.26 -2.74 16.80
N PRO A 149 -15.44 -1.85 17.38
CA PRO A 149 -14.07 -1.63 16.94
C PRO A 149 -13.19 -2.82 17.36
N VAL A 150 -12.74 -3.61 16.40
CA VAL A 150 -11.83 -4.73 16.60
C VAL A 150 -10.48 -4.44 15.97
N LYS A 151 -9.41 -4.55 16.77
CA LYS A 151 -8.05 -4.43 16.26
C LYS A 151 -7.70 -5.62 15.37
N ALA A 152 -7.00 -5.35 14.27
CA ALA A 152 -6.62 -6.37 13.28
C ALA A 152 -5.89 -7.57 13.90
N LYS A 153 -5.07 -7.35 14.95
CA LYS A 153 -4.38 -8.43 15.68
C LYS A 153 -5.31 -9.53 16.23
N TYR A 154 -6.52 -9.19 16.65
CA TYR A 154 -7.48 -10.18 17.17
C TYR A 154 -8.11 -10.99 16.04
N LEU A 155 -8.23 -10.39 14.86
CA LEU A 155 -8.78 -11.06 13.68
C LEU A 155 -7.84 -12.15 13.15
N ILE A 156 -6.53 -12.06 13.43
CA ILE A 156 -5.58 -13.13 13.15
C ILE A 156 -5.92 -14.39 13.95
N VAL A 157 -6.16 -14.25 15.25
CA VAL A 157 -6.51 -15.39 16.12
C VAL A 157 -7.83 -16.00 15.67
N PHE A 158 -8.83 -15.15 15.44
CA PHE A 158 -10.14 -15.57 14.92
C PHE A 158 -10.00 -16.34 13.60
N TYR A 159 -9.18 -15.83 12.67
CA TYR A 159 -8.91 -16.50 11.40
C TYR A 159 -8.31 -17.90 11.57
N PHE A 160 -7.29 -18.06 12.42
CA PHE A 160 -6.70 -19.38 12.65
C PHE A 160 -7.65 -20.36 13.32
N VAL A 161 -8.56 -19.88 14.19
CA VAL A 161 -9.62 -20.70 14.77
C VAL A 161 -10.59 -21.19 13.69
N LEU A 162 -11.04 -20.31 12.80
CA LEU A 162 -11.92 -20.70 11.68
C LEU A 162 -11.26 -21.74 10.77
N LEU A 163 -10.02 -21.51 10.35
CA LEU A 163 -9.28 -22.49 9.54
C LEU A 163 -9.10 -23.82 10.27
N GLY A 164 -8.84 -23.80 11.58
CA GLY A 164 -8.72 -25.01 12.38
C GLY A 164 -10.00 -25.85 12.35
N MET A 165 -11.17 -25.22 12.45
CA MET A 165 -12.47 -25.90 12.35
C MET A 165 -12.72 -26.47 10.95
N GLU A 166 -12.33 -25.75 9.89
CA GLU A 166 -12.42 -26.24 8.51
C GLU A 166 -11.52 -27.45 8.26
N VAL A 167 -10.31 -27.46 8.82
CA VAL A 167 -9.39 -28.60 8.74
C VAL A 167 -9.95 -29.82 9.48
N LEU A 168 -10.55 -29.62 10.66
CA LEU A 168 -11.14 -30.72 11.42
C LEU A 168 -12.33 -31.37 10.70
N SER A 169 -13.09 -30.58 9.93
CA SER A 169 -14.25 -31.08 9.19
C SER A 169 -13.90 -31.67 7.81
N GLY A 170 -12.97 -31.06 7.06
CA GLY A 170 -12.62 -31.51 5.71
C GLY A 170 -11.31 -32.28 5.58
N GLY A 171 -10.63 -32.54 6.70
CA GLY A 171 -9.46 -33.41 6.75
C GLY A 171 -8.24 -32.89 5.99
N ILE A 172 -7.43 -33.83 5.50
CA ILE A 172 -6.11 -33.51 4.93
C ILE A 172 -6.20 -32.69 3.64
N THR A 173 -7.27 -32.83 2.87
CA THR A 173 -7.38 -32.15 1.58
C THR A 173 -7.68 -30.67 1.73
N ILE A 174 -8.56 -30.29 2.67
CA ILE A 174 -8.77 -28.88 3.02
C ILE A 174 -7.50 -28.29 3.62
N LEU A 175 -6.77 -29.04 4.46
CA LEU A 175 -5.48 -28.59 4.98
C LEU A 175 -4.47 -28.28 3.86
N LEU A 176 -4.34 -29.16 2.87
CA LEU A 176 -3.46 -28.94 1.73
C LEU A 176 -3.90 -27.72 0.89
N LEU A 177 -5.21 -27.52 0.72
CA LEU A 177 -5.75 -26.36 0.01
C LEU A 177 -5.45 -25.05 0.76
N ILE A 178 -5.63 -25.02 2.08
CA ILE A 178 -5.31 -23.86 2.93
C ILE A 178 -3.81 -23.55 2.88
N LEU A 179 -2.95 -24.57 2.93
CA LEU A 179 -1.50 -24.37 2.80
C LEU A 179 -1.13 -23.82 1.42
N ALA A 180 -1.76 -24.33 0.37
CA ALA A 180 -1.52 -23.89 -1.00
C ALA A 180 -1.96 -22.43 -1.22
N SER A 181 -3.15 -22.06 -0.75
CA SER A 181 -3.66 -20.69 -0.80
C SER A 181 -2.86 -19.73 0.07
N SER A 182 -2.28 -20.23 1.16
CA SER A 182 -1.40 -19.48 2.04
C SER A 182 0.04 -19.36 1.54
N THR A 183 0.39 -19.92 0.37
CA THR A 183 1.78 -19.91 -0.13
C THR A 183 2.34 -18.49 -0.24
N GLY A 184 1.55 -17.53 -0.77
CA GLY A 184 1.96 -16.13 -0.81
C GLY A 184 2.24 -15.56 0.58
N TYR A 185 1.34 -15.84 1.53
CA TYR A 185 1.51 -15.43 2.93
C TYR A 185 2.76 -16.04 3.57
N ILE A 186 2.99 -17.33 3.35
CA ILE A 186 4.13 -18.05 3.90
C ILE A 186 5.44 -17.44 3.39
N ILE A 187 5.55 -17.18 2.09
CA ILE A 187 6.75 -16.62 1.46
C ILE A 187 7.09 -15.23 2.01
N TYR A 188 6.09 -14.35 2.16
CA TYR A 188 6.31 -12.95 2.51
C TYR A 188 6.26 -12.63 4.01
N PHE A 189 5.53 -13.42 4.79
CA PHE A 189 5.30 -13.12 6.21
C PHE A 189 5.80 -14.23 7.13
N ALA A 190 5.40 -15.48 6.89
CA ALA A 190 5.74 -16.57 7.82
C ALA A 190 7.25 -16.92 7.81
N ILE A 191 7.86 -17.10 6.64
CA ILE A 191 9.29 -17.42 6.53
C ILE A 191 10.18 -16.29 7.11
N PRO A 192 9.95 -15.00 6.80
CA PRO A 192 10.71 -13.92 7.41
C PRO A 192 10.51 -13.82 8.93
N ALA A 193 9.28 -14.01 9.43
CA ALA A 193 8.99 -14.01 10.86
C ALA A 193 9.75 -15.12 11.61
N LEU A 194 9.78 -16.34 11.07
CA LEU A 194 10.53 -17.47 11.65
C LEU A 194 12.06 -17.24 11.66
N LYS A 195 12.58 -16.45 10.71
CA LYS A 195 14.01 -16.11 10.63
C LYS A 195 14.40 -14.89 11.47
N GLY A 196 13.47 -14.33 12.26
CA GLY A 196 13.69 -13.08 13.01
C GLY A 196 13.93 -11.85 12.11
N GLN A 197 13.72 -11.99 10.81
CA GLN A 197 13.91 -10.92 9.83
C GLN A 197 12.57 -10.23 9.63
N ARG A 198 12.33 -9.13 10.36
CA ARG A 198 11.17 -8.27 10.03
C ARG A 198 11.33 -7.80 8.60
N MET A 199 10.29 -8.02 7.79
CA MET A 199 10.19 -7.47 6.43
C MET A 199 10.54 -5.99 6.48
N ARG A 200 11.64 -5.61 5.81
CA ARG A 200 12.03 -4.22 5.66
C ARG A 200 11.05 -3.61 4.67
N ILE A 201 9.91 -3.14 5.20
CA ILE A 201 8.90 -2.37 4.47
C ILE A 201 9.69 -1.35 3.63
N LYS A 202 9.51 -1.37 2.30
CA LYS A 202 10.11 -0.36 1.42
C LYS A 202 9.51 0.97 1.87
N ALA A 203 10.23 1.68 2.76
CA ALA A 203 9.84 3.00 3.21
C ALA A 203 9.61 3.86 1.96
N ARG A 204 8.47 4.58 1.94
CA ARG A 204 8.06 5.43 0.82
C ARG A 204 9.28 6.18 0.26
N PRO A 205 9.59 6.10 -1.04
CA PRO A 205 10.68 6.88 -1.63
C PRO A 205 10.51 8.39 -1.42
N ALA A 206 9.28 8.86 -1.16
CA ALA A 206 8.96 10.24 -0.82
C ALA A 206 9.72 10.78 0.41
N GLN A 207 10.04 9.94 1.40
CA GLN A 207 10.70 10.40 2.63
C GLN A 207 12.22 10.44 2.53
N LYS A 208 12.80 9.62 1.64
CA LYS A 208 14.24 9.66 1.33
C LYS A 208 14.62 10.93 0.56
N ASN A 209 13.80 11.32 -0.42
CA ASN A 209 14.06 12.51 -1.21
C ASN A 209 13.83 13.80 -0.41
N TYR A 210 12.85 13.83 0.51
CA TYR A 210 12.62 14.97 1.40
C TYR A 210 13.81 15.20 2.34
N ASN A 211 14.31 14.14 3.00
CA ASN A 211 15.47 14.27 3.90
C ASN A 211 16.77 14.62 3.15
N GLN A 212 16.97 14.11 1.94
CA GLN A 212 18.14 14.47 1.11
C GLN A 212 18.08 15.92 0.60
N GLN A 213 16.90 16.42 0.22
CA GLN A 213 16.73 17.82 -0.19
C GLN A 213 16.89 18.79 0.99
N HIS A 214 16.44 18.42 2.19
CA HIS A 214 16.65 19.24 3.41
C HIS A 214 18.11 19.26 3.86
N GLN A 215 18.83 18.14 3.74
CA GLN A 215 20.27 18.10 4.03
C GLN A 215 21.10 18.92 3.03
N GLN A 216 20.76 18.90 1.74
CA GLN A 216 21.44 19.74 0.74
C GLN A 216 21.12 21.23 0.88
N LYS A 217 19.91 21.59 1.32
CA LYS A 217 19.55 23.00 1.61
C LYS A 217 20.28 23.56 2.83
N GLN A 218 20.50 22.75 3.88
CA GLN A 218 21.25 23.17 5.07
C GLN A 218 22.76 23.33 4.82
N GLN A 219 23.33 22.63 3.84
CA GLN A 219 24.75 22.80 3.49
C GLN A 219 25.04 24.04 2.63
N ARG A 220 24.03 24.60 1.96
CA ARG A 220 24.16 25.85 1.18
C ARG A 220 23.87 27.12 1.97
N SER A 221 23.32 27.02 3.18
CA SER A 221 23.12 28.15 4.10
C SER A 221 24.36 28.42 4.96
N GLY A 222 25.55 28.42 4.34
CA GLY A 222 26.84 28.65 5.00
C GLY A 222 27.38 30.07 4.86
N GLU A 223 26.83 30.89 3.96
CA GLU A 223 27.15 32.32 3.90
C GLU A 223 25.89 33.11 4.26
N VAL A 224 25.87 33.64 5.48
CA VAL A 224 24.93 34.68 5.87
C VAL A 224 25.29 35.88 5.00
N ILE A 225 24.52 36.11 3.93
CA ILE A 225 24.60 37.36 3.17
C ILE A 225 24.22 38.46 4.16
N LYS A 226 25.22 39.15 4.71
CA LYS A 226 25.00 40.35 5.52
C LYS A 226 24.46 41.42 4.58
N VAL A 227 23.14 41.58 4.54
CA VAL A 227 22.49 42.66 3.82
C VAL A 227 22.55 43.87 4.75
N ALA A 228 23.22 44.94 4.33
CA ALA A 228 23.17 46.21 5.05
C ALA A 228 21.73 46.76 5.04
N PHE A 229 21.17 46.98 6.22
CA PHE A 229 19.86 47.61 6.41
C PHE A 229 19.93 49.13 6.30
N HIS A 230 21.05 49.72 6.75
CA HIS A 230 21.24 51.16 6.78
C HIS A 230 22.27 51.63 5.75
N LYS A 231 21.94 52.71 5.02
CA LYS A 231 22.83 53.30 4.01
C LYS A 231 22.67 54.81 3.95
N CYS A 232 23.77 55.54 4.15
CA CYS A 232 23.76 57.00 4.04
C CYS A 232 23.56 57.44 2.58
N ASN A 233 22.62 58.36 2.35
CA ASN A 233 22.32 58.88 1.01
C ASN A 233 23.41 59.79 0.41
N VAL A 234 24.32 60.33 1.23
CA VAL A 234 25.40 61.25 0.77
C VAL A 234 26.70 60.50 0.50
N CYS A 235 27.21 59.77 1.49
CA CYS A 235 28.51 59.09 1.38
C CYS A 235 28.41 57.60 1.04
N GLY A 236 27.21 57.02 1.05
CA GLY A 236 27.00 55.62 0.70
C GLY A 236 27.47 54.58 1.72
N LYS A 237 28.09 55.01 2.85
CA LYS A 237 28.50 54.13 3.95
C LYS A 237 27.31 53.37 4.50
N THR A 238 27.56 52.12 4.87
CA THR A 238 26.56 51.22 5.47
C THR A 238 26.98 50.80 6.88
N GLU A 239 26.05 50.28 7.66
CA GLU A 239 26.30 49.67 8.99
C GLU A 239 27.32 48.52 8.98
N LEU A 240 27.64 47.98 7.80
CA LEU A 240 28.67 46.93 7.63
C LEU A 240 30.08 47.51 7.54
N ASP A 241 30.21 48.79 7.14
CA ASP A 241 31.50 49.46 6.99
C ASP A 241 32.01 50.01 8.35
N ASP A 242 31.09 50.38 9.25
CA ASP A 242 31.38 50.86 10.60
C ASP A 242 30.25 50.50 11.59
N PRO A 243 30.43 49.49 12.46
CA PRO A 243 29.37 48.98 13.34
C PRO A 243 28.91 49.93 14.46
N GLU A 244 29.71 50.95 14.80
CA GLU A 244 29.35 51.92 15.86
C GLU A 244 28.65 53.17 15.30
N MET A 245 28.53 53.28 13.99
CA MET A 245 27.96 54.46 13.33
C MET A 245 26.43 54.46 13.38
N GLU A 246 25.84 55.51 13.96
CA GLU A 246 24.39 55.68 13.97
C GLU A 246 23.88 56.30 12.66
N PHE A 247 22.83 55.68 12.11
CA PHE A 247 22.06 56.20 10.97
C PHE A 247 20.74 56.78 11.46
N ARG A 248 20.38 57.97 10.98
CA ARG A 248 19.13 58.66 11.35
C ARG A 248 18.43 59.22 10.12
N TYR A 249 17.11 59.31 10.22
CA TYR A 249 16.27 59.90 9.17
C TYR A 249 16.12 61.41 9.37
N CYS A 250 16.26 62.18 8.29
CA CYS A 250 15.86 63.58 8.29
C CYS A 250 14.34 63.70 8.13
N SER A 251 13.67 64.34 9.09
CA SER A 251 12.20 64.52 9.08
C SER A 251 11.69 65.36 7.90
N LYS A 252 12.53 66.18 7.28
CA LYS A 252 12.15 67.00 6.11
C LYS A 252 12.37 66.29 4.78
N CYS A 253 13.48 65.56 4.63
CA CYS A 253 13.88 64.95 3.36
C CYS A 253 13.47 63.47 3.23
N GLY A 254 13.09 62.81 4.33
CA GLY A 254 12.67 61.40 4.33
C GLY A 254 13.77 60.39 3.97
N LYS A 255 15.04 60.83 3.90
CA LYS A 255 16.21 59.99 3.60
C LYS A 255 17.04 59.73 4.85
N GLU A 256 17.81 58.65 4.79
CA GLU A 256 18.71 58.21 5.86
C GLU A 256 20.12 58.77 5.67
N PHE A 257 20.71 59.25 6.76
CA PHE A 257 22.04 59.85 6.79
C PHE A 257 22.82 59.32 8.01
N CYS A 258 24.15 59.20 7.89
CA CYS A 258 25.00 58.99 9.04
C CYS A 258 25.14 60.28 9.87
N GLU A 259 25.60 60.15 11.13
CA GLU A 259 25.73 61.28 12.08
C GLU A 259 26.47 62.50 11.51
N GLU A 260 27.52 62.28 10.71
CA GLU A 260 28.32 63.33 10.07
C GLU A 260 27.54 64.14 9.03
N HIS A 261 26.67 63.49 8.26
CA HIS A 261 25.92 64.11 7.16
C HIS A 261 24.51 64.55 7.56
N LEU A 262 24.03 64.14 8.73
CA LEU A 262 22.70 64.52 9.23
C LEU A 262 22.58 66.05 9.41
N LYS A 263 23.66 66.74 9.80
CA LYS A 263 23.63 68.18 10.10
C LYS A 263 23.97 69.10 8.91
N ASN A 264 24.58 68.55 7.86
CA ASN A 264 25.18 69.32 6.76
C ASN A 264 24.64 68.94 5.36
N HIS A 265 23.47 68.29 5.27
CA HIS A 265 22.85 67.97 3.98
C HIS A 265 21.91 69.08 3.51
N GLU A 266 21.82 69.29 2.20
CA GLU A 266 20.82 70.18 1.60
C GLU A 266 19.42 69.59 1.75
N HIS A 267 18.45 70.44 2.08
CA HIS A 267 17.05 70.06 2.28
C HIS A 267 16.22 70.07 1.00
#